data_AF-A0A919TAI7-F1
#
_entry.id   AF-A0A919TAI7-F1
#
_cell.length_a   1.000
_cell.length_b   1.000
_cell.length_c   1.000
_cell.angle_alpha   90.00
_cell.angle_beta   90.00
_cell.angle_gamma   90.00
#
_symmetry.space_group_name_H-M   'P 1'
#
loop_
_entity.id
_entity.type
_entity.pdbx_description
1 polymer ?
#
loop_
_entity_poly.entity_id
_entity_poly.type
_entity_poly.pdbx_seq_one_letter_code
_entity_poly.pdbx_strand_id
1 'polypeptide(L)'
;MPPERVARCRAAWARLTGHQTCVIHSDPTPGNIRMTADRVGILDWDEAHVDAADLDLLLPHNAADLGDGAHDTAAQAFAAWDAARCWGHEFAVEQLAEVRAV
;
A
#
# COMPACT_ATOMS: atom_id res chain seq x y z
N MET A 1 -10.85 12.75 -7.61
CA MET A 1 -9.46 13.27 -7.57
C MET A 1 -9.13 14.06 -8.82
N PRO A 2 -8.49 15.25 -8.73
CA PRO A 2 -7.97 16.03 -9.86
C PRO A 2 -7.01 15.24 -10.77
N PRO A 3 -6.99 15.51 -12.09
CA PRO A 3 -6.21 14.73 -13.07
C PRO A 3 -4.71 14.68 -12.77
N GLU A 4 -4.11 15.76 -12.29
CA GLU A 4 -2.68 15.83 -11.97
C GLU A 4 -2.31 14.91 -10.79
N ARG A 5 -3.22 14.77 -9.82
CA ARG A 5 -3.03 13.88 -8.67
C ARG A 5 -3.24 12.42 -9.09
N VAL A 6 -4.18 12.16 -9.99
CA VAL A 6 -4.36 10.84 -10.60
C VAL A 6 -3.10 10.41 -11.37
N ALA A 7 -2.52 11.31 -12.17
CA ALA A 7 -1.28 11.04 -12.90
C ALA A 7 -0.13 10.70 -11.94
N ARG A 8 -0.02 11.42 -10.82
CA ARG A 8 0.95 11.15 -9.75
C ARG A 8 0.80 9.75 -9.15
N CYS A 9 -0.42 9.37 -8.74
CA CYS A 9 -0.69 8.03 -8.21
C CYS A 9 -0.38 6.93 -9.25
N ARG A 10 -0.81 7.12 -10.51
CA ARG A 10 -0.56 6.14 -11.58
C ARG A 10 0.94 5.96 -11.87
N ALA A 11 1.72 7.04 -11.82
CA ALA A 11 3.17 6.96 -12.02
C ALA A 11 3.87 6.21 -10.89
N ALA A 12 3.36 6.27 -9.66
CA ALA A 12 3.86 5.46 -8.55
C ALA A 12 3.56 3.97 -8.76
N TRP A 13 2.30 3.62 -9.06
CA TRP A 13 1.92 2.23 -9.35
C TRP A 13 2.64 1.63 -10.54
N ALA A 14 2.89 2.40 -11.61
CA ALA A 14 3.56 1.90 -12.81
C ALA A 14 4.94 1.29 -12.50
N ARG A 15 5.58 1.67 -11.40
CA ARG A 15 6.88 1.14 -10.97
C ARG A 15 6.79 -0.29 -10.42
N LEU A 16 5.60 -0.78 -10.05
CA LEU A 16 5.35 -2.17 -9.66
C LEU A 16 5.23 -3.13 -10.87
N THR A 17 5.33 -2.62 -12.10
CA THR A 17 5.22 -3.47 -13.29
C THR A 17 6.29 -4.58 -13.27
N GLY A 18 5.85 -5.83 -13.38
CA GLY A 18 6.73 -7.01 -13.38
C GLY A 18 7.01 -7.59 -12.01
N HIS A 19 6.51 -6.97 -10.93
CA HIS A 19 6.53 -7.55 -9.58
C HIS A 19 5.53 -8.71 -9.48
N GLN A 20 5.75 -9.61 -8.52
CA GLN A 20 4.84 -10.73 -8.29
C GLN A 20 3.47 -10.21 -7.83
N THR A 21 2.41 -10.62 -8.52
CA THR A 21 1.04 -10.27 -8.17
C THR A 21 0.33 -11.42 -7.46
N CYS A 22 -0.45 -11.07 -6.43
CA CYS A 22 -1.30 -12.01 -5.71
C CYS A 22 -2.51 -11.27 -5.13
N VAL A 23 -3.41 -11.99 -4.46
CA VAL A 23 -4.38 -11.34 -3.58
C VAL A 23 -3.60 -10.76 -2.39
N ILE A 24 -3.76 -9.47 -2.15
CA ILE A 24 -3.23 -8.75 -0.99
C ILE A 24 -4.36 -8.31 -0.07
N HIS A 25 -4.05 -8.11 1.20
CA HIS A 25 -4.95 -7.55 2.20
C HIS A 25 -5.08 -6.03 2.06
N SER A 26 -3.98 -5.34 1.75
CA SER A 26 -3.89 -3.90 1.56
C SER A 26 -4.14 -3.01 2.80
N ASP A 27 -4.53 -3.57 3.94
CA ASP A 27 -4.57 -2.87 5.24
C ASP A 27 -4.24 -3.78 6.45
N PRO A 28 -3.08 -4.47 6.50
CA PRO A 28 -2.75 -5.40 7.59
C PRO A 28 -2.27 -4.67 8.86
N THR A 29 -3.02 -3.67 9.32
CA THR A 29 -2.70 -2.92 10.54
C THR A 29 -2.96 -3.75 11.81
N PRO A 30 -2.38 -3.40 12.97
CA PRO A 30 -2.61 -4.13 14.23
C PRO A 30 -4.08 -4.28 14.62
N GLY A 31 -4.96 -3.37 14.20
CA GLY A 31 -6.40 -3.47 14.43
C GLY A 31 -7.06 -4.63 13.69
N ASN A 32 -6.52 -4.95 12.52
CA ASN A 32 -7.00 -6.00 11.60
C ASN A 32 -6.31 -7.35 11.85
N ILE A 33 -5.34 -7.41 12.76
CA ILE A 33 -4.66 -8.65 13.14
C ILE A 33 -5.12 -9.09 14.54
N ARG A 34 -5.63 -10.31 14.64
CA ARG A 34 -5.96 -10.94 15.93
C ARG A 34 -5.07 -12.13 16.19
N MET A 35 -4.40 -12.10 17.33
CA MET A 35 -3.47 -13.13 17.74
C MET A 35 -3.99 -13.82 19.00
N THR A 36 -3.97 -15.15 19.00
CA THR A 36 -4.04 -15.99 20.20
C THR A 36 -2.67 -16.62 20.42
N ALA A 37 -2.53 -17.45 21.47
CA ALA A 37 -1.28 -18.17 21.73
C ALA A 37 -0.90 -19.14 20.59
N ASP A 38 -1.88 -19.65 19.84
CA ASP A 38 -1.71 -20.71 18.84
C ASP A 38 -2.08 -20.27 17.41
N ARG A 39 -2.67 -19.08 17.21
CA ARG A 39 -3.23 -18.65 15.93
C ARG A 39 -3.05 -17.17 15.67
N VAL A 40 -2.97 -16.84 14.38
CA VAL A 40 -3.08 -15.49 13.86
C VAL A 40 -4.22 -15.47 12.86
N GLY A 41 -5.13 -14.52 13.01
CA GLY A 41 -6.22 -14.24 12.08
C GLY A 41 -6.12 -12.83 11.54
N ILE A 42 -6.47 -12.68 10.26
CA ILE A 42 -6.56 -11.39 9.58
C ILE A 42 -8.04 -11.10 9.33
N LEU A 43 -8.48 -9.93 9.77
CA LEU A 43 -9.83 -9.41 9.67
C LEU A 43 -9.89 -8.30 8.62
N ASP A 44 -11.11 -7.92 8.24
CA ASP A 44 -11.37 -6.72 7.42
C ASP A 44 -10.77 -6.79 6.00
N TRP A 45 -11.24 -7.78 5.23
CA TRP A 45 -10.82 -8.04 3.85
C TRP A 45 -11.53 -7.14 2.81
N ASP A 46 -12.21 -6.07 3.22
CA ASP A 46 -12.97 -5.22 2.30
C ASP A 46 -12.07 -4.39 1.37
N GLU A 47 -10.82 -4.15 1.76
CA GLU A 47 -9.78 -3.53 0.92
C GLU A 47 -8.93 -4.51 0.11
N ALA A 48 -9.20 -5.82 0.23
CA ALA A 48 -8.43 -6.84 -0.44
C ALA A 48 -8.64 -6.83 -1.96
N HIS A 49 -7.56 -6.94 -2.72
CA HIS A 49 -7.58 -6.96 -4.17
C HIS A 49 -6.34 -7.67 -4.74
N VAL A 50 -6.27 -7.81 -6.08
CA VAL A 50 -5.08 -8.36 -6.75
C VAL A 50 -4.13 -7.22 -7.09
N ASP A 51 -2.94 -7.21 -6.50
CA ASP A 51 -1.86 -6.26 -6.79
C ASP A 51 -0.50 -6.89 -6.44
N ALA A 52 0.57 -6.10 -6.44
CA ALA A 52 1.92 -6.54 -6.09
C ALA A 52 2.02 -6.97 -4.61
N ALA A 53 2.62 -8.14 -4.38
CA ALA A 53 2.79 -8.70 -3.04
C ALA A 53 3.58 -7.77 -2.08
N ASP A 54 4.44 -6.90 -2.62
CA ASP A 54 5.27 -5.98 -1.84
C ASP A 54 4.44 -5.00 -1.01
N LEU A 55 3.20 -4.72 -1.40
CA LEU A 55 2.31 -3.81 -0.66
C LEU A 55 1.95 -4.37 0.73
N ASP A 56 1.74 -5.68 0.86
CA ASP A 56 1.51 -6.34 2.17
C ASP A 56 2.82 -6.63 2.91
N LEU A 57 3.96 -6.60 2.21
CA LEU A 57 5.29 -6.80 2.79
C LEU A 57 5.95 -5.49 3.26
N LEU A 58 5.29 -4.34 3.08
CA LEU A 58 5.73 -3.06 3.62
C LEU A 58 5.49 -2.99 5.15
N LEU A 59 6.12 -3.90 5.87
CA LEU A 59 5.97 -4.09 7.30
C LEU A 59 6.75 -3.04 8.10
N PRO A 60 6.33 -2.71 9.33
CA PRO A 60 7.07 -1.83 10.22
C PRO A 60 8.54 -2.21 10.34
N HIS A 61 9.43 -1.21 10.28
CA HIS A 61 10.88 -1.40 10.33
C HIS A 61 11.46 -2.29 9.20
N ASN A 62 10.76 -2.40 8.07
CA ASN A 62 11.13 -3.28 6.95
C ASN A 62 11.32 -4.74 7.40
N ALA A 63 10.41 -5.26 8.23
CA ALA A 63 10.52 -6.62 8.76
C ALA A 63 10.48 -7.73 7.68
N ALA A 64 10.03 -7.40 6.46
CA ALA A 64 10.07 -8.30 5.31
C ALA A 64 11.43 -8.30 4.56
N ASP A 65 12.39 -7.49 5.00
CA ASP A 65 13.74 -7.38 4.42
C ASP A 65 13.72 -7.03 2.92
N LEU A 66 12.82 -6.13 2.52
CA LEU A 66 12.77 -5.62 1.14
C LEU A 66 14.04 -4.83 0.86
N GLY A 67 14.67 -5.06 -0.30
CA GLY A 67 15.77 -4.21 -0.76
C GLY A 67 15.32 -2.76 -0.95
N ASP A 68 16.22 -1.79 -0.73
CA ASP A 68 15.89 -0.36 -0.69
C ASP A 68 15.00 0.12 -1.85
N GLY A 69 15.29 -0.31 -3.09
CA GLY A 69 14.50 0.06 -4.26
C GLY A 69 13.08 -0.55 -4.28
N ALA A 70 12.92 -1.78 -3.79
CA ALA A 70 11.62 -2.44 -3.69
C ALA A 70 10.81 -1.83 -2.54
N HIS A 71 11.44 -1.59 -1.39
CA HIS A 71 10.83 -0.90 -0.25
C HIS A 71 10.33 0.49 -0.64
N ASP A 72 11.18 1.28 -1.31
CA ASP A 72 10.81 2.62 -1.77
C ASP A 72 9.67 2.59 -2.80
N THR A 73 9.73 1.67 -3.76
CA THR A 73 8.67 1.52 -4.77
C THR A 73 7.34 1.13 -4.12
N ALA A 74 7.35 0.17 -3.21
CA ALA A 74 6.17 -0.27 -2.46
C ALA A 74 5.60 0.86 -1.60
N ALA A 75 6.44 1.61 -0.88
CA ALA A 75 5.98 2.75 -0.07
C ALA A 75 5.30 3.84 -0.91
N GLN A 76 5.88 4.16 -2.07
CA GLN A 76 5.31 5.14 -2.99
C GLN A 76 3.98 4.67 -3.59
N ALA A 77 3.86 3.40 -3.94
CA ALA A 77 2.64 2.81 -4.48
C ALA A 77 1.55 2.67 -3.40
N PHE A 78 1.91 2.29 -2.18
CA PHE A 78 0.98 2.19 -1.05
C PHE A 78 0.37 3.55 -0.69
N ALA A 79 1.20 4.60 -0.56
CA ALA A 79 0.71 5.96 -0.35
C ALA A 79 -0.17 6.46 -1.50
N ALA A 80 0.15 6.08 -2.74
CA ALA A 80 -0.68 6.39 -3.90
C ALA A 80 -2.04 5.69 -3.88
N TRP A 81 -2.09 4.42 -3.43
CA TRP A 81 -3.33 3.68 -3.21
C TRP A 81 -4.20 4.36 -2.16
N ASP A 82 -3.67 4.64 -0.97
CA ASP A 82 -4.46 5.29 0.08
C ASP A 82 -4.96 6.68 -0.33
N ALA A 83 -4.13 7.46 -1.03
CA ALA A 83 -4.54 8.75 -1.56
C ALA A 83 -5.72 8.62 -2.54
N ALA A 84 -5.71 7.59 -3.38
CA ALA A 84 -6.77 7.31 -4.35
C ALA A 84 -8.05 6.80 -3.68
N ARG A 85 -7.89 5.81 -2.79
CA ARG A 85 -8.97 5.12 -2.08
C ARG A 85 -9.72 6.06 -1.13
N CYS A 86 -8.99 6.84 -0.34
CA CYS A 86 -9.58 7.74 0.65
C CYS A 86 -9.89 9.14 0.10
N TRP A 87 -9.90 9.30 -1.24
CA TRP A 87 -10.02 10.63 -1.84
C TRP A 87 -11.29 11.37 -1.37
N GLY A 88 -11.10 12.58 -0.85
CA GLY A 88 -12.17 13.39 -0.24
C GLY A 88 -12.04 13.51 1.28
N HIS A 89 -11.16 12.72 1.89
CA HIS A 89 -10.75 12.85 3.30
C HIS A 89 -9.38 13.53 3.43
N GLU A 90 -9.12 14.15 4.59
CA GLU A 90 -7.83 14.80 4.90
C GLU A 90 -6.65 13.83 4.76
N PHE A 91 -6.84 12.59 5.23
CA PHE A 91 -5.86 11.51 5.10
C PHE A 91 -5.38 11.31 3.64
N ALA A 92 -6.26 11.42 2.64
CA ALA A 92 -5.83 11.29 1.25
C ALA A 92 -4.87 12.39 0.79
N VAL A 93 -4.93 13.57 1.40
CA VAL A 93 -4.01 14.67 1.10
C VAL A 93 -2.64 14.41 1.72
N GLU A 94 -2.61 13.88 2.94
CA GLU A 94 -1.38 13.48 3.64
C GLU A 94 -0.67 12.37 2.85
N GLN A 95 -1.39 11.30 2.48
CA GLN A 95 -0.82 10.19 1.72
C GLN A 95 -0.32 10.65 0.34
N LEU A 96 -1.03 11.58 -0.32
CA LEU A 96 -0.56 12.12 -1.60
C LEU A 96 0.72 12.96 -1.46
N ALA A 97 0.95 13.58 -0.30
CA ALA A 97 2.16 14.36 -0.06
C ALA A 97 3.41 13.46 -0.07
N GLU A 98 3.28 12.22 0.39
CA GLU A 98 4.35 11.20 0.41
C GLU A 98 4.72 10.67 -0.98
N VAL A 99 3.76 10.64 -1.93
CA VAL A 99 4.01 10.16 -3.30
C VAL A 99 4.91 11.15 -4.06
N ARG A 100 5.91 10.77 -4.84
CA ARG A 100 6.73 11.73 -5.60
C ARG A 100 5.93 12.40 -6.72
N ALA A 101 6.22 13.66 -6.99
CA ALA A 101 5.69 14.37 -8.16
C ALA A 101 6.15 13.70 -9.47
N VAL A 102 5.42 13.98 -10.56
CA VAL A 102 5.69 13.50 -11.92
C VAL A 102 6.19 14.64 -12.78
#